data_AF-A0A524I1X7-F1
#
_entry.id   AF-A0A524I1X7-F1
#
_cell.length_a   1.000
_cell.length_b   1.000
_cell.length_c   1.000
_cell.angle_alpha   90.00
_cell.angle_beta   90.00
_cell.angle_gamma   90.00
#
_symmetry.space_group_name_H-M   'P 1'
#
loop_
_entity.id
_entity.type
_entity.pdbx_description
1 polymer ?
#
loop_
_entity_poly.entity_id
_entity_poly.type
_entity_poly.pdbx_seq_one_letter_code
_entity_poly.pdbx_strand_id
1 'polypeptide(L)'
;MRRSLYIKDEDVRLSFLEGNYVTFSDITEEEIRKIIRYRLSPLYVSIHTTNAGLRRRMLGNPRAADVMEVMRRLLSAGIVLHGQIVVCPGINDGKELARSLAELSGLRPGLMTVAVVPVGLTSHRRGLPPLRAVNRREAVATLSLLARLRRRLGDREGEPFAVAADEYYLIAGAKIPGRRAYGSFAQIGNGVGLLRRFLIDSRTLFRRKRWKRTDAGGTVISGISPRTYIAGFLKEFSLRAGAGFTHLPVKNRLMGESVTVTGLLAGEDILSALRKRGASRVYIPSVCLRDAGDLFLDNMAPADIARETGAAVHLFDPTPGGFYETVSNVSISIF
;
A
#
# COMPACT_ATOMS: atom_id res chain seq x y z
N MET A 1 16.03 9.24 -11.09
CA MET A 1 14.83 8.81 -10.34
C MET A 1 13.60 9.03 -11.24
N ARG A 2 12.63 8.10 -11.29
CA ARG A 2 11.58 8.06 -12.33
C ARG A 2 10.78 9.36 -12.48
N ARG A 3 10.53 9.79 -13.73
CA ARG A 3 9.48 10.78 -14.08
C ARG A 3 8.05 10.21 -13.94
N SER A 4 7.88 8.90 -14.11
CA SER A 4 6.55 8.25 -14.13
C SER A 4 5.85 8.16 -12.78
N LEU A 5 6.57 8.33 -11.65
CA LEU A 5 5.94 8.43 -10.33
C LEU A 5 5.15 9.74 -10.19
N TYR A 6 5.69 10.85 -10.71
CA TYR A 6 5.06 12.16 -10.63
C TYR A 6 3.89 12.33 -11.62
N ILE A 7 3.92 11.63 -12.77
CA ILE A 7 2.88 11.73 -13.81
C ILE A 7 1.59 10.99 -13.39
N LYS A 8 1.67 10.02 -12.47
CA LYS A 8 0.50 9.24 -12.01
C LYS A 8 -0.41 10.00 -11.01
N ASP A 9 0.12 10.99 -10.29
CA ASP A 9 -0.59 11.65 -9.17
C ASP A 9 -1.65 12.69 -9.58
N GLU A 10 -1.79 13.00 -10.88
CA GLU A 10 -2.75 13.99 -11.38
C GLU A 10 -3.72 13.47 -12.46
N ASP A 11 -3.50 12.27 -13.02
CA ASP A 11 -4.39 11.75 -14.08
C ASP A 11 -5.68 11.14 -13.49
N VAL A 12 -6.77 11.88 -13.63
CA VAL A 12 -8.11 11.48 -13.16
C VAL A 12 -8.61 10.20 -13.85
N ARG A 13 -8.16 9.88 -15.07
CA ARG A 13 -8.52 8.62 -15.73
C ARG A 13 -7.88 7.43 -15.03
N LEU A 14 -6.62 7.59 -14.60
CA LEU A 14 -5.95 6.57 -13.79
C LEU A 14 -6.56 6.48 -12.39
N SER A 15 -7.09 7.58 -11.85
CA SER A 15 -7.90 7.54 -10.62
C SER A 15 -9.14 6.65 -10.76
N PHE A 16 -9.90 6.85 -11.84
CA PHE A 16 -11.09 6.05 -12.14
C PHE A 16 -10.77 4.58 -12.47
N LEU A 17 -9.77 4.33 -13.32
CA LEU A 17 -9.45 2.98 -13.82
C LEU A 17 -8.64 2.13 -12.84
N GLU A 18 -7.74 2.75 -12.08
CA GLU A 18 -6.74 2.05 -11.27
C GLU A 18 -6.78 2.41 -9.78
N GLY A 19 -7.63 3.37 -9.39
CA GLY A 19 -7.71 3.83 -8.00
C GLY A 19 -6.57 4.75 -7.57
N ASN A 20 -5.89 5.40 -8.52
CA ASN A 20 -4.82 6.37 -8.24
C ASN A 20 -5.38 7.65 -7.59
N TYR A 21 -4.62 8.24 -6.67
CA TYR A 21 -5.10 9.39 -5.89
C TYR A 21 -4.77 10.69 -6.59
N VAL A 22 -5.79 11.47 -6.90
CA VAL A 22 -5.63 12.82 -7.45
C VAL A 22 -5.67 13.85 -6.33
N THR A 23 -4.71 14.77 -6.35
CA THR A 23 -4.65 15.86 -5.36
C THR A 23 -5.63 16.98 -5.68
N PHE A 24 -6.05 17.15 -6.94
CA PHE A 24 -6.79 18.35 -7.38
C PHE A 24 -6.08 19.67 -7.00
N SER A 25 -4.75 19.67 -6.83
CA SER A 25 -4.02 20.91 -6.51
C SER A 25 -4.14 21.93 -7.64
N ASP A 26 -4.01 21.46 -8.88
CA ASP A 26 -3.97 22.29 -10.07
C ASP A 26 -5.12 21.96 -11.04
N ILE A 27 -6.22 21.39 -10.52
CA ILE A 27 -7.38 21.03 -11.35
C ILE A 27 -8.03 22.28 -11.95
N THR A 28 -8.27 22.23 -13.25
CA THR A 28 -8.91 23.28 -14.04
C THR A 28 -10.42 23.09 -14.11
N GLU A 29 -11.12 24.18 -14.42
CA GLU A 29 -12.57 24.15 -14.59
C GLU A 29 -13.02 23.36 -15.83
N GLU A 30 -12.14 23.19 -16.81
CA GLU A 30 -12.37 22.31 -17.95
C GLU A 30 -12.30 20.84 -17.53
N GLU A 31 -11.34 20.47 -16.67
CA GLU A 31 -11.21 19.11 -16.15
C GLU A 31 -12.39 18.73 -15.27
N ILE A 32 -12.85 19.61 -14.37
CA ILE A 32 -14.06 19.38 -13.58
C ILE A 32 -15.27 19.12 -14.50
N ARG A 33 -15.44 19.95 -15.54
CA ARG A 33 -16.51 19.74 -16.53
C ARG A 33 -16.39 18.42 -17.27
N LYS A 34 -15.16 18.00 -17.64
CA LYS A 34 -14.92 16.68 -18.26
C LYS A 34 -15.31 15.54 -17.33
N ILE A 35 -14.89 15.59 -16.06
CA ILE A 35 -15.24 14.59 -15.04
C ILE A 35 -16.75 14.42 -14.94
N ILE A 36 -17.47 15.53 -14.83
CA ILE A 36 -18.93 15.55 -14.71
C ILE A 36 -19.59 15.05 -15.99
N ARG A 37 -19.16 15.55 -17.15
CA ARG A 37 -19.72 15.19 -18.47
C ARG A 37 -19.61 13.69 -18.75
N TYR A 38 -18.46 13.10 -18.43
CA TYR A 38 -18.20 11.68 -18.65
C TYR A 38 -18.56 10.81 -17.45
N ARG A 39 -19.07 11.39 -16.36
CA ARG A 39 -19.42 10.70 -15.11
C ARG A 39 -18.29 9.78 -14.60
N LEU A 40 -17.06 10.28 -14.59
CA LEU A 40 -15.90 9.50 -14.12
C LEU A 40 -16.06 9.25 -12.62
N SER A 41 -16.48 8.04 -12.25
CA SER A 41 -16.84 7.67 -10.87
C SER A 41 -16.66 6.17 -10.64
N PRO A 42 -16.13 5.75 -9.47
CA PRO A 42 -15.68 6.58 -8.36
C PRO A 42 -14.33 7.25 -8.63
N LEU A 43 -14.02 8.33 -7.90
CA LEU A 43 -12.70 8.96 -7.90
C LEU A 43 -12.02 8.86 -6.54
N TYR A 44 -10.69 8.82 -6.55
CA TYR A 44 -9.85 8.70 -5.36
C TYR A 44 -9.07 9.98 -5.14
N VAL A 45 -9.28 10.64 -4.00
CA VAL A 45 -8.82 12.01 -3.74
C VAL A 45 -7.81 12.04 -2.61
N SER A 46 -6.64 12.61 -2.85
CA SER A 46 -5.65 12.89 -1.80
C SER A 46 -5.98 14.19 -1.08
N ILE A 47 -6.63 14.08 0.08
CA ILE A 47 -7.20 15.21 0.81
C ILE A 47 -6.15 15.85 1.73
N HIS A 48 -5.39 15.03 2.47
CA HIS A 48 -4.45 15.43 3.56
C HIS A 48 -5.10 16.16 4.75
N THR A 49 -5.86 17.22 4.51
CA THR A 49 -6.58 18.01 5.53
C THR A 49 -7.66 18.81 4.83
N THR A 50 -8.75 19.09 5.53
CA THR A 50 -9.80 20.01 5.06
C THR A 50 -9.44 21.49 5.28
N ASN A 51 -8.35 21.79 5.99
CA ASN A 51 -7.83 23.14 6.15
C ASN A 51 -7.08 23.56 4.88
N ALA A 52 -7.70 24.41 4.05
CA ALA A 52 -7.11 24.87 2.79
C ALA A 52 -5.72 25.51 2.96
N GLY A 53 -5.51 26.32 4.00
CA GLY A 53 -4.22 26.98 4.27
C GLY A 53 -3.12 25.99 4.67
N LEU A 54 -3.44 25.02 5.53
CA LEU A 54 -2.51 23.95 5.88
C LEU A 54 -2.22 23.04 4.67
N ARG A 55 -3.25 22.72 3.89
CA ARG A 55 -3.13 21.88 2.70
C ARG A 55 -2.17 22.49 1.67
N ARG A 56 -2.33 23.78 1.35
CA ARG A 56 -1.40 24.53 0.47
C ARG A 56 0.05 24.43 0.95
N ARG A 57 0.28 24.55 2.26
CA ARG A 57 1.63 24.38 2.85
C ARG A 57 2.15 22.95 2.71
N MET A 58 1.31 21.95 2.99
CA MET A 58 1.71 20.54 2.89
C MET A 58 2.05 20.13 1.45
N LEU A 59 1.34 20.68 0.47
CA LEU A 59 1.56 20.42 -0.95
C LEU A 59 2.68 21.29 -1.55
N GLY A 60 3.18 22.29 -0.83
CA GLY A 60 4.13 23.26 -1.38
C GLY A 60 3.56 24.11 -2.52
N ASN A 61 2.23 24.14 -2.70
CA ASN A 61 1.55 24.88 -3.74
C ASN A 61 0.62 25.94 -3.09
N PRO A 62 1.01 27.22 -3.06
CA PRO A 62 0.21 28.29 -2.47
C PRO A 62 -1.08 28.57 -3.25
N ARG A 63 -1.16 28.15 -4.52
CA ARG A 63 -2.33 28.32 -5.38
C ARG A 63 -3.27 27.11 -5.39
N ALA A 64 -2.94 26.05 -4.65
CA ALA A 64 -3.73 24.82 -4.65
C ALA A 64 -5.22 25.10 -4.36
N ALA A 65 -6.10 24.53 -5.18
CA ALA A 65 -7.54 24.68 -5.03
C ALA A 65 -8.05 24.18 -3.66
N ASP A 66 -9.18 24.71 -3.20
CA ASP A 66 -9.85 24.17 -2.02
C ASP A 66 -10.49 22.82 -2.37
N VAL A 67 -9.86 21.76 -1.87
CA VAL A 67 -10.30 20.37 -2.10
C VAL A 67 -11.75 20.15 -1.65
N MET A 68 -12.21 20.83 -0.59
CA MET A 68 -13.59 20.68 -0.10
C MET A 68 -14.59 21.27 -1.08
N GLU A 69 -14.27 22.39 -1.73
CA GLU A 69 -15.12 22.99 -2.75
C GLU A 69 -15.21 22.09 -3.99
N VAL A 70 -14.06 21.61 -4.47
CA VAL A 70 -13.99 20.68 -5.62
C VAL A 70 -14.79 19.41 -5.33
N MET A 71 -14.57 18.78 -4.17
CA MET A 71 -15.31 17.57 -3.78
C MET A 71 -16.81 17.83 -3.71
N ARG A 72 -17.28 18.93 -3.10
CA ARG A 72 -18.72 19.24 -3.04
C ARG A 72 -19.33 19.37 -4.44
N ARG A 73 -18.65 20.02 -5.38
CA ARG A 73 -19.13 20.16 -6.75
C ARG A 73 -19.24 18.82 -7.47
N LEU A 74 -18.24 17.96 -7.31
CA LEU A 74 -18.26 16.60 -7.88
C LEU A 74 -19.39 15.75 -7.26
N LEU A 75 -19.54 15.79 -5.94
CA LEU A 75 -20.59 15.09 -5.21
C LEU A 75 -22.00 15.55 -5.62
N SER A 76 -22.21 16.86 -5.78
CA SER A 76 -23.48 17.42 -6.27
C SER A 76 -23.80 16.98 -7.71
N ALA A 77 -22.80 16.61 -8.49
CA ALA A 77 -22.96 16.04 -9.84
C ALA A 77 -23.13 14.51 -9.84
N GLY A 78 -23.24 13.87 -8.66
CA GLY A 78 -23.42 12.43 -8.52
C GLY A 78 -22.13 11.62 -8.63
N ILE A 79 -20.96 12.25 -8.58
CA ILE A 79 -19.67 11.54 -8.58
C ILE A 79 -19.38 11.03 -7.17
N VAL A 80 -19.27 9.71 -7.04
CA VAL A 80 -18.86 9.05 -5.80
C VAL A 80 -17.35 9.21 -5.58
N LEU A 81 -16.95 9.44 -4.33
CA LEU A 81 -15.56 9.69 -3.95
C LEU A 81 -15.05 8.72 -2.87
N HIS A 82 -13.76 8.40 -2.94
CA HIS A 82 -12.95 7.84 -1.86
C HIS A 82 -11.84 8.83 -1.51
N GLY A 83 -11.58 9.05 -0.23
CA GLY A 83 -10.56 9.98 0.25
C GLY A 83 -9.32 9.27 0.79
N GLN A 84 -8.20 9.99 0.84
CA GLN A 84 -7.00 9.62 1.58
C GLN A 84 -6.49 10.82 2.38
N ILE A 85 -6.08 10.57 3.62
CA ILE A 85 -5.32 11.50 4.45
C ILE A 85 -3.96 10.86 4.73
N VAL A 86 -2.90 11.43 4.15
CA VAL A 86 -1.52 11.15 4.56
C VAL A 86 -1.20 11.99 5.79
N VAL A 87 -0.97 11.32 6.92
CA VAL A 87 -0.73 11.93 8.22
C VAL A 87 0.76 12.20 8.41
N CYS A 88 1.10 13.47 8.55
CA CYS A 88 2.40 14.01 8.90
C CYS A 88 2.38 14.44 10.38
N PRO A 89 3.14 13.76 11.26
CA PRO A 89 3.17 14.09 12.68
C PRO A 89 3.56 15.53 12.98
N GLY A 90 2.81 16.19 13.87
CA GLY A 90 2.99 17.60 14.23
C GLY A 90 2.44 18.60 13.20
N ILE A 91 1.81 18.12 12.13
CA ILE A 91 1.31 18.98 11.04
C ILE A 91 -0.20 18.82 10.89
N ASN A 92 -0.68 17.63 10.53
CA ASN A 92 -2.11 17.34 10.31
C ASN A 92 -2.59 16.12 11.10
N ASP A 93 -1.90 15.74 12.18
CA ASP A 93 -2.29 14.67 13.09
C ASP A 93 -3.16 15.17 14.27
N GLY A 94 -3.50 14.25 15.18
CA GLY A 94 -4.19 14.58 16.42
C GLY A 94 -5.50 15.34 16.22
N LYS A 95 -5.57 16.58 16.74
CA LYS A 95 -6.77 17.43 16.68
C LYS A 95 -7.13 17.82 15.25
N GLU A 96 -6.14 18.10 14.41
CA GLU A 96 -6.37 18.50 13.02
C GLU A 96 -6.91 17.33 12.19
N LEU A 97 -6.37 16.12 12.39
CA LEU A 97 -6.91 14.90 11.80
C LEU A 97 -8.37 14.67 12.23
N ALA A 98 -8.65 14.80 13.53
CA ALA A 98 -10.00 14.63 14.07
C ALA A 98 -10.99 15.64 13.48
N ARG A 99 -10.58 16.90 13.32
CA ARG A 99 -11.36 17.97 12.70
C ARG A 99 -11.66 17.65 11.23
N SER A 100 -10.62 17.31 10.47
CA SER A 100 -10.75 16.95 9.04
C SER A 100 -11.70 15.77 8.84
N LEU A 101 -11.54 14.69 9.63
CA LEU A 101 -12.42 13.53 9.53
C LEU A 101 -13.87 13.84 9.91
N ALA A 102 -14.10 14.71 10.90
CA ALA A 102 -15.44 15.15 11.27
C ALA A 102 -16.12 15.94 10.14
N GLU A 103 -15.41 16.89 9.53
CA GLU A 103 -15.92 17.68 8.40
C GLU A 103 -16.20 16.79 7.18
N LEU A 104 -15.28 15.88 6.84
CA LEU A 104 -15.45 14.94 5.74
C LEU A 104 -16.64 13.99 5.96
N SER A 105 -16.96 13.65 7.22
CA SER A 105 -18.10 12.77 7.50
C SER A 105 -19.45 13.37 7.09
N GLY A 106 -19.52 14.70 6.99
CA GLY A 106 -20.69 15.43 6.47
C GLY A 106 -20.89 15.28 4.96
N LEU A 107 -19.90 14.76 4.22
CA LEU A 107 -19.99 14.50 2.78
C LEU A 107 -20.54 13.10 2.45
N ARG A 108 -20.92 12.30 3.45
CA ARG A 108 -21.62 11.02 3.23
C ARG A 108 -23.06 11.26 2.75
N PRO A 109 -23.62 10.39 1.89
CA PRO A 109 -23.04 9.13 1.43
C PRO A 109 -22.07 9.25 0.26
N GLY A 110 -21.97 10.40 -0.43
CA GLY A 110 -21.19 10.51 -1.65
C GLY A 110 -19.66 10.37 -1.46
N LEU A 111 -19.11 10.78 -0.32
CA LEU A 111 -17.76 10.38 0.12
C LEU A 111 -17.85 9.06 0.90
N MET A 112 -17.58 7.94 0.23
CA MET A 112 -17.82 6.60 0.77
C MET A 112 -16.89 6.24 1.94
N THR A 113 -15.58 6.38 1.71
CA THR A 113 -14.52 5.96 2.64
C THR A 113 -13.35 6.93 2.61
N VAL A 114 -12.60 7.01 3.71
CA VAL A 114 -11.36 7.79 3.84
C VAL A 114 -10.27 6.89 4.43
N ALA A 115 -9.21 6.64 3.66
CA ALA A 115 -8.02 5.99 4.19
C ALA A 115 -7.19 6.98 5.01
N VAL A 116 -6.67 6.52 6.14
CA VAL A 116 -5.73 7.26 6.98
C VAL A 116 -4.42 6.51 6.96
N VAL A 117 -3.41 7.11 6.35
CA VAL A 117 -2.11 6.48 6.08
C VAL A 117 -0.99 7.31 6.71
N PRO A 118 0.05 6.69 7.30
CA PRO A 118 1.20 7.45 7.79
C PRO A 118 2.01 8.00 6.61
N VAL A 119 2.70 9.12 6.81
CA VAL A 119 3.64 9.62 5.80
C VAL A 119 4.77 8.62 5.54
N GLY A 120 4.94 8.23 4.27
CA GLY A 120 6.11 7.49 3.82
C GLY A 120 7.30 8.44 3.69
N LEU A 121 8.38 8.19 4.44
CA LEU A 121 9.60 8.96 4.32
C LEU A 121 10.59 8.23 3.42
N THR A 122 10.87 8.83 2.25
CA THR A 122 11.97 8.39 1.40
C THR A 122 13.27 9.12 1.77
N SER A 123 14.43 8.55 1.44
CA SER A 123 15.77 9.14 1.62
C SER A 123 16.04 10.34 0.70
N HIS A 124 15.21 10.53 -0.33
CA HIS A 124 15.38 11.54 -1.37
C HIS A 124 14.63 12.84 -1.01
N ARG A 125 15.02 13.48 0.09
CA ARG A 125 14.35 14.67 0.65
C ARG A 125 15.27 15.89 0.82
N ARG A 126 16.39 15.95 0.10
CA ARG A 126 17.29 17.13 0.18
C ARG A 126 16.52 18.39 -0.24
N GLY A 127 16.55 19.42 0.61
CA GLY A 127 15.87 20.70 0.36
C GLY A 127 14.37 20.74 0.68
N LEU A 128 13.78 19.65 1.18
CA LEU A 128 12.38 19.62 1.61
C LEU A 128 12.25 19.83 3.13
N PRO A 129 11.12 20.36 3.63
CA PRO A 129 10.87 20.51 5.06
C PRO A 129 11.08 19.18 5.82
N PRO A 130 11.61 19.24 7.05
CA PRO A 130 11.82 18.05 7.86
C PRO A 130 10.46 17.41 8.19
N LEU A 131 10.25 16.17 7.75
CA LEU A 131 9.15 15.34 8.20
C LEU A 131 9.73 14.15 8.97
N ARG A 132 9.00 13.70 9.98
CA ARG A 132 9.35 12.53 10.78
C ARG A 132 8.28 11.45 10.63
N ALA A 133 8.69 10.20 10.82
CA ALA A 133 7.78 9.07 10.79
C ALA A 133 6.85 9.11 12.01
N VAL A 134 5.68 8.50 11.85
CA VAL A 134 4.74 8.25 12.94
C VAL A 134 5.39 7.30 13.95
N ASN A 135 5.38 7.68 15.23
CA ASN A 135 5.87 6.80 16.29
C ASN A 135 4.75 5.90 16.87
N ARG A 136 5.13 4.96 17.74
CA ARG A 136 4.18 4.01 18.36
C ARG A 136 3.05 4.70 19.13
N ARG A 137 3.34 5.75 19.89
CA ARG A 137 2.33 6.46 20.70
C ARG A 137 1.31 7.15 19.80
N GLU A 138 1.78 7.80 18.74
CA GLU A 138 0.95 8.45 17.72
C GLU A 138 0.11 7.45 16.95
N ALA A 139 0.68 6.31 16.55
CA ALA A 139 -0.07 5.25 15.89
C ALA A 139 -1.22 4.74 16.75
N VAL A 140 -0.96 4.48 18.04
CA VAL A 140 -2.00 4.08 19.00
C VAL A 140 -3.08 5.17 19.16
N ALA A 141 -2.67 6.44 19.21
CA ALA A 141 -3.60 7.56 19.30
C ALA A 141 -4.50 7.68 18.06
N THR A 142 -3.93 7.55 16.86
CA THR A 142 -4.68 7.58 15.59
C THR A 142 -5.65 6.40 15.49
N LEU A 143 -5.22 5.18 15.82
CA LEU A 143 -6.11 4.02 15.85
C LEU A 143 -7.27 4.21 16.83
N SER A 144 -6.99 4.79 18.01
CA SER A 144 -8.01 5.10 19.01
C SER A 144 -9.00 6.17 18.53
N LEU A 145 -8.52 7.20 17.83
CA LEU A 145 -9.34 8.22 17.19
C LEU A 145 -10.31 7.61 16.18
N LEU A 146 -9.79 6.76 15.27
CA LEU A 146 -10.59 6.11 14.24
C LEU A 146 -11.62 5.14 14.84
N ALA A 147 -11.24 4.40 15.89
CA ALA A 147 -12.17 3.53 16.60
C ALA A 147 -13.32 4.32 17.26
N ARG A 148 -13.04 5.47 17.88
CA ARG A 148 -14.08 6.37 18.42
C ARG A 148 -14.98 6.91 17.32
N LEU A 149 -14.39 7.36 16.20
CA LEU A 149 -15.16 7.89 15.08
C LEU A 149 -16.10 6.84 14.49
N ARG A 150 -15.60 5.61 14.29
CA ARG A 150 -16.42 4.49 13.81
C ARG A 150 -17.55 4.15 14.77
N ARG A 151 -17.33 4.16 16.09
CA ARG A 151 -18.42 3.97 17.07
C ARG A 151 -19.49 5.05 16.99
N ARG A 152 -19.11 6.30 16.70
CA ARG A 152 -20.04 7.42 16.58
C ARG A 152 -20.83 7.39 15.27
N LEU A 153 -20.17 7.12 14.15
CA LEU A 153 -20.78 7.22 12.82
C LEU A 153 -21.42 5.91 12.33
N GLY A 154 -20.97 4.78 12.89
CA GLY A 154 -21.30 3.44 12.38
C GLY A 154 -20.70 3.17 11.00
N ASP A 155 -20.91 1.94 10.55
CA ASP A 155 -20.70 1.58 9.15
C ASP A 155 -22.01 1.84 8.40
N ARG A 156 -21.94 2.28 7.14
CA ARG A 156 -23.12 2.43 6.27
C ARG A 156 -22.96 1.51 5.08
N GLU A 157 -23.99 0.73 4.76
CA GLU A 157 -23.98 -0.23 3.64
C GLU A 157 -22.80 -1.22 3.71
N GLY A 158 -22.36 -1.56 4.92
CA GLY A 158 -21.21 -2.44 5.15
C GLY A 158 -19.85 -1.75 4.98
N GLU A 159 -19.81 -0.44 4.68
CA GLU A 159 -18.59 0.33 4.50
C GLU A 159 -18.23 1.18 5.73
N PRO A 160 -17.01 1.02 6.27
CA PRO A 160 -16.48 1.91 7.30
C PRO A 160 -16.15 3.27 6.69
N PHE A 161 -16.45 4.35 7.43
CA PHE A 161 -16.15 5.69 6.92
C PHE A 161 -14.65 5.99 6.88
N ALA A 162 -13.91 5.79 7.98
CA ALA A 162 -12.48 6.08 8.05
C ALA A 162 -11.70 4.85 8.48
N VAL A 163 -10.65 4.49 7.73
CA VAL A 163 -9.91 3.23 7.92
C VAL A 163 -8.42 3.49 7.91
N ALA A 164 -7.70 2.93 8.88
CA ALA A 164 -6.24 3.03 8.93
C ALA A 164 -5.58 2.06 7.95
N ALA A 165 -4.47 2.49 7.33
CA ALA A 165 -3.53 1.58 6.69
C ALA A 165 -3.02 0.53 7.66
N ASP A 166 -2.68 -0.65 7.15
CA ASP A 166 -2.18 -1.77 7.95
C ASP A 166 -0.89 -1.40 8.71
N GLU A 167 -0.10 -0.48 8.17
CA GLU A 167 1.12 0.05 8.77
C GLU A 167 0.87 0.67 10.16
N TYR A 168 -0.26 1.32 10.41
CA TYR A 168 -0.58 1.85 11.74
C TYR A 168 -0.65 0.74 12.80
N TYR A 169 -1.21 -0.41 12.45
CA TYR A 169 -1.28 -1.55 13.37
C TYR A 169 0.10 -2.15 13.61
N LEU A 170 0.95 -2.22 12.56
CA LEU A 170 2.34 -2.67 12.70
C LEU A 170 3.14 -1.75 13.61
N ILE A 171 3.08 -0.42 13.41
CA ILE A 171 3.78 0.58 14.23
C ILE A 171 3.26 0.53 15.68
N ALA A 172 1.95 0.40 15.88
CA ALA A 172 1.35 0.29 17.21
C ALA A 172 1.71 -1.02 17.95
N GLY A 173 2.15 -2.05 17.22
CA GLY A 173 2.25 -3.42 17.72
C GLY A 173 0.87 -4.03 18.02
N ALA A 174 -0.16 -3.59 17.29
CA ALA A 174 -1.54 -4.05 17.43
C ALA A 174 -1.83 -5.22 16.46
N LYS A 175 -2.84 -6.03 16.81
CA LYS A 175 -3.32 -7.07 15.90
C LYS A 175 -4.07 -6.44 14.72
N ILE A 176 -3.87 -7.00 13.53
CA ILE A 176 -4.62 -6.61 12.33
C ILE A 176 -6.12 -6.91 12.55
N PRO A 177 -7.03 -5.92 12.37
CA PRO A 177 -8.47 -6.10 12.54
C PRO A 177 -9.06 -7.20 11.66
N GLY A 178 -10.23 -7.73 12.01
CA GLY A 178 -10.95 -8.71 11.19
C GLY A 178 -11.48 -8.15 9.86
N ARG A 179 -11.93 -9.01 8.94
CA ARG A 179 -12.42 -8.64 7.59
C ARG A 179 -13.44 -7.49 7.60
N ARG A 180 -14.41 -7.53 8.51
CA ARG A 180 -15.48 -6.50 8.63
C ARG A 180 -14.96 -5.09 8.92
N ALA A 181 -13.71 -4.93 9.36
CA ALA A 181 -13.13 -3.60 9.57
C ALA A 181 -12.72 -2.88 8.28
N TYR A 182 -12.71 -3.59 7.16
CA TYR A 182 -12.22 -3.10 5.87
C TYR A 182 -13.32 -2.98 4.80
N GLY A 183 -14.58 -3.27 5.14
CA GLY A 183 -15.70 -3.24 4.20
C GLY A 183 -15.46 -4.13 2.97
N SER A 184 -15.68 -3.57 1.78
CA SER A 184 -15.36 -4.19 0.49
C SER A 184 -13.86 -4.22 0.14
N PHE A 185 -12.99 -3.61 0.97
CA PHE A 185 -11.59 -3.32 0.67
C PHE A 185 -11.40 -2.22 -0.40
N ALA A 186 -12.32 -1.26 -0.50
CA ALA A 186 -12.22 -0.12 -1.42
C ALA A 186 -10.89 0.68 -1.32
N GLN A 187 -10.21 0.58 -0.17
CA GLN A 187 -8.98 1.31 0.11
C GLN A 187 -7.70 0.45 0.01
N ILE A 188 -7.77 -0.74 -0.60
CA ILE A 188 -6.63 -1.68 -0.59
C ILE A 188 -5.34 -1.10 -1.22
N GLY A 189 -5.47 -0.24 -2.23
CA GLY A 189 -4.36 0.48 -2.87
C GLY A 189 -3.60 1.41 -1.91
N ASN A 190 -4.24 1.86 -0.82
CA ASN A 190 -3.62 2.66 0.24
C ASN A 190 -2.95 1.84 1.34
N GLY A 191 -2.74 0.54 1.10
CA GLY A 191 -2.24 -0.37 2.12
C GLY A 191 -3.26 -0.66 3.23
N VAL A 192 -4.55 -0.43 2.97
CA VAL A 192 -5.63 -0.69 3.92
C VAL A 192 -6.17 -2.10 3.69
N GLY A 193 -5.81 -3.04 4.57
CA GLY A 193 -6.31 -4.41 4.55
C GLY A 193 -5.52 -5.40 3.71
N LEU A 194 -4.34 -5.04 3.19
CA LEU A 194 -3.43 -5.95 2.49
C LEU A 194 -3.07 -7.18 3.33
N LEU A 195 -2.67 -6.97 4.59
CA LEU A 195 -2.35 -8.07 5.51
C LEU A 195 -3.59 -8.88 5.88
N ARG A 196 -4.75 -8.23 6.01
CA ARG A 196 -6.00 -8.96 6.24
C ARG A 196 -6.37 -9.83 5.05
N ARG A 197 -6.25 -9.33 3.82
CA ARG A 197 -6.46 -10.11 2.60
C ARG A 197 -5.48 -11.29 2.55
N PHE A 198 -4.18 -11.03 2.73
CA PHE A 198 -3.14 -12.06 2.81
C PHE A 198 -3.47 -13.16 3.83
N LEU A 199 -3.93 -12.81 5.04
CA LEU A 199 -4.31 -13.77 6.07
C LEU A 199 -5.54 -14.62 5.68
N ILE A 200 -6.52 -14.02 5.00
CA ILE A 200 -7.69 -14.73 4.50
C ILE A 200 -7.25 -15.74 3.43
N ASP A 201 -6.45 -15.29 2.47
CA ASP A 201 -6.00 -16.10 1.34
C ASP A 201 -5.08 -17.23 1.81
N SER A 202 -4.21 -16.96 2.79
CA SER A 202 -3.37 -17.97 3.43
C SER A 202 -4.22 -19.06 4.09
N ARG A 203 -5.25 -18.66 4.84
CA ARG A 203 -6.16 -19.61 5.49
C ARG A 203 -6.92 -20.44 4.47
N THR A 204 -7.38 -19.83 3.38
CA THR A 204 -8.07 -20.52 2.28
C THR A 204 -7.13 -21.54 1.62
N LEU A 205 -5.89 -21.15 1.31
CA LEU A 205 -4.88 -22.04 0.75
C LEU A 205 -4.62 -23.24 1.67
N PHE A 206 -4.41 -23.00 2.97
CA PHE A 206 -4.16 -24.05 3.96
C PHE A 206 -5.37 -24.95 4.24
N ARG A 207 -6.56 -24.67 3.70
CA ARG A 207 -7.69 -25.62 3.76
C ARG A 207 -7.66 -26.65 2.64
N ARG A 208 -6.76 -26.54 1.65
CA ARG A 208 -6.60 -27.54 0.60
C ARG A 208 -6.18 -28.88 1.18
N LYS A 209 -6.90 -29.95 0.78
CA LYS A 209 -6.63 -31.33 1.22
C LYS A 209 -5.42 -31.94 0.52
N ARG A 210 -5.21 -31.61 -0.76
CA ARG A 210 -4.10 -32.09 -1.58
C ARG A 210 -3.10 -30.97 -1.80
N TRP A 211 -1.83 -31.27 -1.55
CA TRP A 211 -0.71 -30.38 -1.74
C TRP A 211 0.25 -31.02 -2.73
N LYS A 212 0.69 -30.25 -3.73
CA LYS A 212 1.81 -30.68 -4.57
C LYS A 212 3.07 -30.53 -3.72
N ARG A 213 3.68 -31.66 -3.37
CA ARG A 213 4.97 -31.64 -2.68
C ARG A 213 6.03 -31.17 -3.65
N THR A 214 6.99 -30.43 -3.13
CA THR A 214 8.19 -30.03 -3.86
C THR A 214 9.40 -30.58 -3.12
N ASP A 215 10.42 -30.97 -3.85
CA ASP A 215 11.72 -31.40 -3.36
C ASP A 215 12.66 -30.22 -3.10
N ALA A 216 12.38 -29.07 -3.71
CA ALA A 216 13.24 -27.89 -3.66
C ALA A 216 12.54 -26.71 -2.96
N GLY A 217 13.11 -26.33 -1.81
CA GLY A 217 12.75 -25.13 -1.06
C GLY A 217 13.34 -23.86 -1.66
N GLY A 218 13.46 -22.79 -0.86
CA GLY A 218 14.14 -21.58 -1.30
C GLY A 218 13.97 -20.38 -0.38
N THR A 219 14.56 -19.27 -0.80
CA THR A 219 14.54 -18.01 -0.06
C THR A 219 13.46 -17.09 -0.62
N VAL A 220 12.59 -16.58 0.24
CA VAL A 220 11.48 -15.69 -0.16
C VAL A 220 11.74 -14.27 0.30
N ILE A 221 11.71 -13.33 -0.63
CA ILE A 221 12.00 -11.92 -0.40
C ILE A 221 10.73 -11.17 0.04
N SER A 222 10.87 -10.27 1.00
CA SER A 222 9.86 -9.23 1.28
C SER A 222 10.48 -7.97 1.86
N GLY A 223 9.69 -6.90 1.98
CA GLY A 223 10.04 -5.76 2.82
C GLY A 223 10.04 -6.11 4.32
N ILE A 224 10.47 -5.15 5.15
CA ILE A 224 10.60 -5.32 6.62
C ILE A 224 9.25 -5.34 7.33
N SER A 225 8.27 -4.55 6.87
CA SER A 225 6.98 -4.38 7.56
C SER A 225 6.19 -5.67 7.74
N PRO A 226 5.96 -6.49 6.70
CA PRO A 226 5.13 -7.69 6.83
C PRO A 226 5.88 -8.90 7.43
N ARG A 227 7.13 -8.74 7.91
CA ARG A 227 8.04 -9.86 8.22
C ARG A 227 7.45 -10.96 9.09
N THR A 228 6.73 -10.60 10.15
CA THR A 228 6.16 -11.57 11.09
C THR A 228 5.06 -12.40 10.43
N TYR A 229 4.27 -11.78 9.55
CA TYR A 229 3.18 -12.46 8.83
C TYR A 229 3.72 -13.37 7.73
N ILE A 230 4.74 -12.92 6.99
CA ILE A 230 5.41 -13.73 5.97
C ILE A 230 6.14 -14.92 6.61
N ALA A 231 6.89 -14.71 7.69
CA ALA A 231 7.56 -15.79 8.39
C ALA A 231 6.57 -16.84 8.92
N GLY A 232 5.43 -16.41 9.49
CA GLY A 232 4.37 -17.31 9.94
C GLY A 232 3.75 -18.12 8.80
N PHE A 233 3.47 -17.46 7.67
CA PHE A 233 2.97 -18.11 6.46
C PHE A 233 3.97 -19.15 5.92
N LEU A 234 5.25 -18.79 5.78
CA LEU A 234 6.28 -19.67 5.22
C LEU A 234 6.59 -20.87 6.12
N LYS A 235 6.44 -20.72 7.45
CA LYS A 235 6.54 -21.86 8.37
C LYS A 235 5.48 -22.92 8.07
N GLU A 236 4.21 -22.52 8.01
CA GLU A 236 3.11 -23.43 7.68
C GLU A 236 3.21 -23.97 6.25
N PHE A 237 3.56 -23.10 5.30
CA PHE A 237 3.74 -23.47 3.90
C PHE A 237 4.84 -24.53 3.73
N SER A 238 5.98 -24.37 4.41
CA SER A 238 7.09 -25.33 4.35
C SER A 238 6.68 -26.73 4.83
N LEU A 239 5.92 -26.80 5.93
CA LEU A 239 5.40 -28.07 6.46
C LEU A 239 4.50 -28.77 5.44
N ARG A 240 3.62 -28.02 4.78
CA ARG A 240 2.65 -28.59 3.83
C ARG A 240 3.24 -28.92 2.46
N ALA A 241 4.15 -28.09 1.97
CA ALA A 241 4.86 -28.31 0.72
C ALA A 241 5.93 -29.41 0.85
N GLY A 242 6.38 -29.71 2.07
CA GLY A 242 7.39 -30.73 2.35
C GLY A 242 8.82 -30.27 2.02
N ALA A 243 9.07 -28.97 1.89
CA ALA A 243 10.37 -28.37 1.62
C ALA A 243 10.56 -27.06 2.39
N GLY A 244 11.82 -26.70 2.68
CA GLY A 244 12.15 -25.52 3.48
C GLY A 244 12.08 -24.20 2.71
N PHE A 245 11.09 -23.36 3.02
CA PHE A 245 11.03 -21.99 2.53
C PHE A 245 11.42 -21.01 3.63
N THR A 246 12.52 -20.29 3.41
CA THR A 246 13.07 -19.37 4.41
C THR A 246 12.79 -17.93 4.04
N HIS A 247 12.41 -17.14 5.04
CA HIS A 247 12.16 -15.72 4.85
C HIS A 247 13.46 -14.93 4.84
N LEU A 248 13.61 -14.01 3.88
CA LEU A 248 14.66 -12.99 3.86
C LEU A 248 14.01 -11.60 3.73
N PRO A 249 13.77 -10.90 4.86
CA PRO A 249 13.31 -9.52 4.82
C PRO A 249 14.46 -8.59 4.41
N VAL A 250 14.21 -7.72 3.44
CA VAL A 250 15.19 -6.81 2.84
C VAL A 250 14.92 -5.39 3.31
N LYS A 251 15.98 -4.69 3.74
CA LYS A 251 15.95 -3.27 4.04
C LYS A 251 16.04 -2.46 2.76
N ASN A 252 15.21 -1.42 2.64
CA ASN A 252 15.25 -0.51 1.49
C ASN A 252 16.32 0.56 1.73
N ARG A 253 17.43 0.54 1.01
CA ARG A 253 18.46 1.58 1.12
C ARG A 253 18.27 2.65 0.07
N LEU A 254 17.80 2.27 -1.13
CA LEU A 254 17.54 3.22 -2.20
C LEU A 254 16.54 4.29 -1.75
N MET A 255 15.37 3.87 -1.27
CA MET A 255 14.33 4.77 -0.77
C MET A 255 14.53 5.10 0.72
N GLY A 256 15.52 4.54 1.40
CA GLY A 256 15.79 4.77 2.83
C GLY A 256 15.08 3.77 3.74
N GLU A 257 15.73 3.41 4.86
CA GLU A 257 15.30 2.28 5.71
C GLU A 257 13.92 2.46 6.37
N SER A 258 13.40 3.69 6.40
CA SER A 258 12.03 3.99 6.82
C SER A 258 10.97 3.48 5.85
N VAL A 259 11.32 3.24 4.59
CA VAL A 259 10.43 2.60 3.60
C VAL A 259 10.51 1.10 3.75
N THR A 260 9.48 0.51 4.36
CA THR A 260 9.53 -0.90 4.81
C THR A 260 8.60 -1.82 4.01
N VAL A 261 7.91 -1.30 2.99
CA VAL A 261 6.99 -2.06 2.14
C VAL A 261 7.74 -2.87 1.07
N THR A 262 7.16 -3.99 0.66
CA THR A 262 7.77 -4.91 -0.32
C THR A 262 7.87 -4.30 -1.73
N GLY A 263 6.81 -3.63 -2.21
CA GLY A 263 6.73 -3.15 -3.59
C GLY A 263 7.67 -2.00 -3.95
N LEU A 264 8.41 -1.47 -2.97
CA LEU A 264 9.38 -0.39 -3.20
C LEU A 264 10.83 -0.87 -3.04
N LEU A 265 11.07 -2.17 -2.96
CA LEU A 265 12.43 -2.72 -2.91
C LEU A 265 13.15 -2.55 -4.26
N ALA A 266 14.40 -2.10 -4.19
CA ALA A 266 15.30 -2.02 -5.33
C ALA A 266 16.00 -3.38 -5.58
N GLY A 267 16.45 -3.60 -6.82
CA GLY A 267 17.20 -4.81 -7.17
C GLY A 267 18.50 -4.92 -6.39
N GLU A 268 19.24 -3.81 -6.25
CA GLU A 268 20.50 -3.76 -5.50
C GLU A 268 20.33 -4.09 -4.02
N ASP A 269 19.22 -3.67 -3.41
CA ASP A 269 18.91 -4.01 -2.01
C ASP A 269 18.71 -5.51 -1.82
N ILE A 270 18.00 -6.14 -2.76
CA ILE A 270 17.78 -7.59 -2.78
C ILE A 270 19.09 -8.33 -3.02
N LEU A 271 19.87 -7.92 -4.03
CA LEU A 271 21.15 -8.51 -4.38
C LEU A 271 22.14 -8.46 -3.20
N SER A 272 22.26 -7.30 -2.56
CA SER A 272 23.09 -7.09 -1.37
C SER A 272 22.67 -7.99 -0.21
N ALA A 273 21.36 -8.19 0.00
CA ALA A 273 20.86 -9.09 1.04
C ALA A 273 21.16 -10.57 0.72
N LEU A 274 21.02 -10.97 -0.55
CA LEU A 274 21.29 -12.33 -1.01
C LEU A 274 22.77 -12.69 -0.92
N ARG A 275 23.68 -11.80 -1.34
CA ARG A 275 25.14 -12.03 -1.28
C ARG A 275 25.64 -12.36 0.14
N LYS A 276 24.99 -11.82 1.17
CA LYS A 276 25.37 -12.07 2.58
C LYS A 276 24.93 -13.45 3.09
N ARG A 277 23.91 -14.04 2.48
CA ARG A 277 23.27 -15.27 2.99
C ARG A 277 23.55 -16.49 2.10
N GLY A 278 23.72 -16.27 0.79
CA GLY A 278 23.70 -17.33 -0.21
C GLY A 278 22.28 -17.87 -0.42
N ALA A 279 21.93 -18.18 -1.66
CA ALA A 279 20.69 -18.87 -1.99
C ALA A 279 20.82 -19.57 -3.35
N SER A 280 20.42 -20.83 -3.44
CA SER A 280 20.35 -21.54 -4.73
C SER A 280 19.04 -21.27 -5.47
N ARG A 281 17.97 -20.90 -4.74
CA ARG A 281 16.66 -20.55 -5.29
C ARG A 281 16.06 -19.38 -4.53
N VAL A 282 15.56 -18.39 -5.26
CA VAL A 282 15.01 -17.14 -4.72
C VAL A 282 13.64 -16.88 -5.32
N TYR A 283 12.68 -16.52 -4.47
CA TYR A 283 11.34 -16.10 -4.86
C TYR A 283 11.18 -14.61 -4.58
N ILE A 284 10.92 -13.84 -5.63
CA ILE A 284 10.76 -12.38 -5.57
C ILE A 284 9.32 -12.01 -5.95
N PRO A 285 8.61 -11.27 -5.09
CA PRO A 285 7.26 -10.78 -5.43
C PRO A 285 7.30 -9.87 -6.66
N SER A 286 6.41 -10.09 -7.62
CA SER A 286 6.34 -9.30 -8.85
C SER A 286 6.02 -7.81 -8.60
N VAL A 287 5.39 -7.49 -7.46
CA VAL A 287 5.13 -6.11 -7.03
C VAL A 287 6.40 -5.27 -6.80
N CYS A 288 7.58 -5.90 -6.71
CA CYS A 288 8.86 -5.17 -6.69
C CYS A 288 9.26 -4.62 -8.07
N LEU A 289 8.61 -5.08 -9.13
CA LEU A 289 8.89 -4.69 -10.51
C LEU A 289 7.92 -3.61 -10.98
N ARG A 290 8.28 -2.90 -12.05
CA ARG A 290 7.33 -2.04 -12.76
C ARG A 290 6.21 -2.87 -13.40
N ASP A 291 5.14 -2.19 -13.80
CA ASP A 291 3.93 -2.79 -14.39
C ASP A 291 4.22 -3.71 -15.60
N ALA A 292 5.29 -3.44 -16.36
CA ALA A 292 5.75 -4.31 -17.47
C ALA A 292 6.41 -5.63 -17.02
N GLY A 293 6.67 -5.81 -15.71
CA GLY A 293 7.17 -7.05 -15.12
C GLY A 293 8.65 -7.35 -15.37
N ASP A 294 9.43 -6.39 -15.84
CA ASP A 294 10.79 -6.57 -16.36
C ASP A 294 11.89 -5.95 -15.49
N LEU A 295 11.62 -4.83 -14.80
CA LEU A 295 12.64 -4.03 -14.11
C LEU A 295 12.23 -3.59 -12.70
N PHE A 296 13.20 -3.59 -11.77
CA PHE A 296 13.10 -2.99 -10.43
C PHE A 296 13.13 -1.44 -10.50
N LEU A 297 13.02 -0.78 -9.34
CA LEU A 297 13.05 0.69 -9.25
C LEU A 297 14.36 1.33 -9.70
N ASP A 298 15.47 0.61 -9.57
CA ASP A 298 16.84 0.98 -9.95
C ASP A 298 17.23 0.52 -11.36
N ASN A 299 16.26 0.09 -12.17
CA ASN A 299 16.45 -0.44 -13.53
C ASN A 299 17.27 -1.73 -13.61
N MET A 300 17.49 -2.43 -12.50
CA MET A 300 18.03 -3.79 -12.51
C MET A 300 16.96 -4.76 -13.03
N ALA A 301 17.36 -5.78 -13.80
CA ALA A 301 16.48 -6.87 -14.19
C ALA A 301 16.59 -8.06 -13.22
N PRO A 302 15.54 -8.88 -13.02
CA PRO A 302 15.62 -10.12 -12.25
C PRO A 302 16.71 -11.08 -12.74
N ALA A 303 16.98 -11.09 -14.05
CA ALA A 303 18.05 -11.88 -14.65
C ALA A 303 19.45 -11.46 -14.18
N ASP A 304 19.64 -10.19 -13.83
CA ASP A 304 20.90 -9.71 -13.27
C ASP A 304 21.12 -10.31 -11.87
N ILE A 305 20.08 -10.37 -11.04
CA ILE A 305 20.16 -11.03 -9.72
C ILE A 305 20.52 -12.51 -9.89
N ALA A 306 19.89 -13.22 -10.83
CA ALA A 306 20.19 -14.62 -11.10
C ALA A 306 21.67 -14.82 -11.49
N ARG A 307 22.17 -14.00 -12.42
CA ARG A 307 23.57 -14.03 -12.88
C ARG A 307 24.56 -13.73 -11.76
N GLU A 308 24.30 -12.69 -10.96
CA GLU A 308 25.20 -12.22 -9.90
C GLU A 308 25.22 -13.12 -8.66
N THR A 309 24.16 -13.90 -8.44
CA THR A 309 24.05 -14.79 -7.26
C THR A 309 24.23 -16.26 -7.60
N GLY A 310 24.13 -16.64 -8.88
CA GLY A 310 24.03 -18.03 -9.32
C GLY A 310 22.70 -18.71 -8.91
N ALA A 311 21.74 -17.96 -8.37
CA ALA A 311 20.47 -18.50 -7.89
C ALA A 311 19.44 -18.62 -9.02
N ALA A 312 18.59 -19.64 -8.96
CA ALA A 312 17.35 -19.67 -9.73
C ALA A 312 16.36 -18.64 -9.16
N VAL A 313 16.08 -17.58 -9.93
CA VAL A 313 15.15 -16.51 -9.54
C VAL A 313 13.77 -16.79 -10.12
N HIS A 314 12.76 -16.85 -9.25
CA HIS A 314 11.37 -17.04 -9.59
C HIS A 314 10.54 -15.85 -9.16
N LEU A 315 9.81 -15.27 -10.11
CA LEU A 315 8.84 -14.23 -9.83
C LEU A 315 7.50 -14.88 -9.45
N PHE A 316 6.76 -14.23 -8.55
CA PHE A 316 5.43 -14.69 -8.18
C PHE A 316 4.49 -13.52 -7.91
N ASP A 317 3.20 -13.71 -8.21
CA ASP A 317 2.15 -12.79 -7.79
C ASP A 317 2.13 -12.72 -6.24
N PRO A 318 2.18 -11.53 -5.60
CA PRO A 318 2.33 -11.33 -4.15
C PRO A 318 1.13 -11.79 -3.29
N THR A 319 0.47 -12.88 -3.67
CA THR A 319 -0.60 -13.54 -2.93
C THR A 319 -0.15 -14.93 -2.47
N PRO A 320 -0.76 -15.50 -1.41
CA PRO A 320 -0.52 -16.89 -1.01
C PRO A 320 -0.77 -17.90 -2.15
N GLY A 321 -1.78 -17.65 -2.97
CA GLY A 321 -2.13 -18.48 -4.14
C GLY A 321 -1.06 -18.39 -5.22
N GLY A 322 -0.68 -17.17 -5.62
CA GLY A 322 0.37 -16.94 -6.61
C GLY A 322 1.70 -17.57 -6.20
N PHE A 323 2.08 -17.44 -4.92
CA PHE A 323 3.26 -18.13 -4.40
C PHE A 323 3.16 -19.65 -4.50
N TYR A 324 2.03 -20.24 -4.11
CA TYR A 324 1.79 -21.69 -4.23
C TYR A 324 1.90 -22.17 -5.68
N GLU A 325 1.32 -21.43 -6.62
CA GLU A 325 1.33 -21.76 -8.05
C GLU A 325 2.74 -21.72 -8.62
N THR A 326 3.49 -20.64 -8.35
CA THR A 326 4.90 -20.56 -8.76
C THR A 326 5.68 -21.76 -8.22
N VAL A 327 5.63 -22.02 -6.91
CA VAL A 327 6.33 -23.16 -6.30
C VAL A 327 5.91 -24.50 -6.93
N SER A 328 4.62 -24.69 -7.18
CA SER A 328 4.09 -25.93 -7.75
C SER A 328 4.51 -26.15 -9.21
N ASN A 329 4.74 -25.07 -9.96
CA ASN A 329 5.09 -25.13 -11.38
C ASN A 329 6.60 -25.21 -11.63
N VAL A 330 7.44 -24.85 -10.65
CA VAL A 330 8.90 -24.98 -10.76
C VAL A 330 9.34 -26.46 -10.86
N SER A 331 8.49 -27.43 -10.48
CA SER A 331 8.81 -28.86 -10.51
C SER A 331 8.74 -29.55 -11.90
N ILE A 332 8.94 -28.82 -13.00
CA ILE A 332 9.10 -29.41 -14.36
C ILE A 332 10.33 -28.82 -15.03
N SER A 333 11.51 -29.16 -14.51
CA SER A 333 12.70 -29.32 -15.36
C SER A 333 13.11 -30.78 -15.18
N ILE A 334 12.54 -31.63 -16.02
CA ILE A 334 13.06 -32.99 -16.24
C ILE A 334 14.30 -32.79 -17.12
N PHE A 335 15.43 -33.29 -16.60
CA PHE A 335 16.75 -33.51 -17.19
C PHE A 335 17.07 -32.92 -18.56
#